data_AF-A0A1I7FRY2-F1
#
_entry.id   AF-A0A1I7FRY2-F1
#
_cell.length_a   1.000
_cell.length_b   1.000
_cell.length_c   1.000
_cell.angle_alpha   90.00
_cell.angle_beta   90.00
_cell.angle_gamma   90.00
#
_symmetry.space_group_name_H-M   'P 1'
#
loop_
_entity.id
_entity.type
_entity.pdbx_description
1 polymer ?
#
loop_
_entity_poly.entity_id
_entity_poly.type
_entity_poly.pdbx_seq_one_letter_code
_entity_poly.pdbx_strand_id
1 'polypeptide(L)'
;MAPEPAWGRLAASVEAPFAMRWHDGPRVHRLVPMRRPSRPVHELGLIPQARQWLEEHLGFDPFAHEEWLCGLAMLAPDPVCASFEVFPSARSPTGGETLSVSAVPRRTAARTADMTTLTLHVVERRPGGWTSLQSVPLAQDGYASLPASQPTDRIGWALVCAERGLLRLSEPNPWLNQINVGMAMIGSTAKVEVPSGGRRKPAQDYEVPLRTMERSFVVGGPADDRARSRLIKLRGCRRERERREAARQHIFGLPSSKRTGQSRDVEAKRREAQDIIVNIVGQARRRLVFVDPFFGPREMRLFALQNPNSAVTPRILTGLPALKSLVGDQAGFQVQQGLQFAHDLKGLAAQLGPRAPQVRVMPGQDLPVIHDRYLIVDDDVWHCGPSFNELGERLGVIVCLPNPLDVRVMIARVWRDSRPLSGFIPTSAGSA
;
A
#
# COMPACT_ATOMS: atom_id res chain seq x y z
N MET A 1 -33.12 -26.92 10.18
CA MET A 1 -32.06 -25.97 10.56
C MET A 1 -31.31 -26.54 11.76
N ALA A 2 -30.03 -26.24 11.94
CA ALA A 2 -29.29 -26.59 13.15
C ALA A 2 -29.11 -25.33 14.01
N PRO A 3 -29.32 -25.42 15.34
CA PRO A 3 -29.06 -24.30 16.24
C PRO A 3 -27.55 -24.09 16.43
N GLU A 4 -27.10 -22.84 16.36
CA GLU A 4 -25.73 -22.45 16.67
C GLU A 4 -25.68 -21.03 17.27
N PRO A 5 -25.07 -20.84 18.45
CA PRO A 5 -24.55 -21.87 19.36
C PRO A 5 -25.70 -22.67 20.00
N ALA A 6 -25.40 -23.67 20.84
CA ALA A 6 -26.44 -24.37 21.61
C ALA A 6 -27.35 -23.37 22.36
N TRP A 7 -28.65 -23.68 22.50
CA TRP A 7 -29.59 -22.79 23.19
C TRP A 7 -29.09 -22.39 24.58
N GLY A 8 -29.26 -21.12 24.94
CA GLY A 8 -28.70 -20.53 26.16
C GLY A 8 -27.24 -20.05 26.01
N ARG A 9 -26.53 -20.40 24.94
CA ARG A 9 -25.24 -19.83 24.56
C ARG A 9 -25.45 -18.91 23.38
N LEU A 10 -25.41 -17.61 23.62
CA LEU A 10 -25.54 -16.59 22.58
C LEU A 10 -24.14 -16.14 22.15
N ALA A 11 -23.93 -15.97 20.85
CA ALA A 11 -22.68 -15.44 20.32
C ALA A 11 -22.67 -13.91 20.46
N ALA A 12 -21.63 -13.36 21.12
CA ALA A 12 -21.42 -11.92 21.19
C ALA A 12 -20.53 -11.45 20.02
N SER A 13 -20.58 -10.16 19.71
CA SER A 13 -19.73 -9.51 18.68
C SER A 13 -19.88 -10.12 17.28
N VAL A 14 -21.10 -10.57 16.96
CA VAL A 14 -21.44 -11.05 15.62
C VAL A 14 -21.80 -9.85 14.74
N GLU A 15 -21.10 -9.70 13.62
CA GLU A 15 -21.46 -8.72 12.58
C GLU A 15 -22.69 -9.22 11.82
N ALA A 16 -23.87 -8.97 12.39
CA ALA A 16 -25.14 -9.22 11.71
C ALA A 16 -25.49 -7.99 10.84
N PRO A 17 -25.64 -8.13 9.52
CA PRO A 17 -25.80 -6.98 8.61
C PRO A 17 -27.14 -6.24 8.82
N PHE A 18 -28.11 -6.91 9.44
CA PHE A 18 -29.42 -6.35 9.82
C PHE A 18 -29.48 -5.85 11.28
N ALA A 19 -28.40 -5.98 12.06
CA ALA A 19 -28.35 -5.44 13.41
C ALA A 19 -28.09 -3.93 13.37
N MET A 20 -29.08 -3.16 13.80
CA MET A 20 -28.96 -1.71 13.94
C MET A 20 -27.96 -1.30 15.03
N ARG A 21 -27.30 -0.16 14.83
CA ARG A 21 -26.28 0.37 15.76
C ARG A 21 -26.77 0.56 17.20
N TRP A 22 -28.05 0.87 17.39
CA TRP A 22 -28.65 1.06 18.72
C TRP A 22 -28.76 -0.23 19.54
N HIS A 23 -28.55 -1.40 18.93
CA HIS A 23 -28.42 -2.65 19.68
C HIS A 23 -27.10 -2.73 20.48
N ASP A 24 -26.10 -1.93 20.13
CA ASP A 24 -24.85 -1.75 20.87
C ASP A 24 -24.19 -3.09 21.27
N GLY A 25 -23.95 -3.95 20.26
CA GLY A 25 -23.38 -5.29 20.44
C GLY A 25 -24.43 -6.34 20.86
N PRO A 26 -25.43 -6.64 20.02
CA PRO A 26 -26.40 -7.68 20.34
C PRO A 26 -25.73 -9.05 20.39
N ARG A 27 -26.30 -9.93 21.20
CA ARG A 27 -25.93 -11.34 21.25
C ARG A 27 -26.87 -12.11 20.33
N VAL A 28 -26.33 -13.05 19.55
CA VAL A 28 -27.08 -13.70 18.48
C VAL A 28 -27.19 -15.20 18.75
N HIS A 29 -28.38 -15.73 18.54
CA HIS A 29 -28.60 -17.17 18.34
C HIS A 29 -29.08 -17.38 16.91
N ARG A 30 -28.47 -18.31 16.18
CA ARG A 30 -28.82 -18.55 14.79
C ARG A 30 -29.30 -19.99 14.60
N LEU A 31 -30.28 -20.16 13.73
CA LEU A 31 -30.66 -21.44 13.16
C LEU A 31 -30.12 -21.47 11.73
N VAL A 32 -29.08 -22.27 11.51
CA VAL A 32 -28.42 -22.39 10.21
C VAL A 32 -29.19 -23.38 9.34
N PRO A 33 -29.47 -23.08 8.07
CA PRO A 33 -30.05 -24.07 7.15
C PRO A 33 -29.06 -25.22 6.91
N MET A 34 -29.52 -26.46 7.16
CA MET A 34 -28.71 -27.68 6.93
C MET A 34 -28.81 -28.21 5.50
N ARG A 35 -29.58 -27.53 4.66
CA ARG A 35 -29.73 -27.81 3.24
C ARG A 35 -29.43 -26.52 2.50
N ARG A 36 -28.87 -26.64 1.31
CA ARG A 36 -28.66 -25.49 0.44
C ARG A 36 -30.01 -24.79 0.18
N PRO A 37 -30.02 -23.45 0.06
CA PRO A 37 -31.19 -22.72 -0.41
C PRO A 37 -31.73 -23.33 -1.71
N SER A 38 -33.04 -23.23 -1.93
CA SER A 38 -33.65 -23.74 -3.15
C SER A 38 -33.11 -23.01 -4.39
N ARG A 39 -33.15 -23.67 -5.55
CA ARG A 39 -32.66 -23.11 -6.81
C ARG A 39 -33.23 -21.70 -7.12
N PRO A 40 -34.53 -21.42 -6.92
CA PRO A 40 -35.06 -20.06 -7.11
C PRO A 40 -34.38 -19.00 -6.23
N VAL A 41 -34.01 -19.33 -4.98
CA VAL A 41 -33.31 -18.40 -4.09
C VAL A 41 -31.90 -18.11 -4.59
N HIS A 42 -31.19 -19.13 -5.10
CA HIS A 42 -29.88 -18.91 -5.72
C HIS A 42 -29.96 -18.07 -6.99
N GLU A 43 -30.97 -18.31 -7.83
CA GLU A 43 -31.15 -17.58 -9.10
C GLU A 43 -31.43 -16.09 -8.87
N LEU A 44 -32.09 -15.71 -7.77
CA LEU A 44 -32.26 -14.30 -7.38
C LEU A 44 -30.92 -13.57 -7.20
N GLY A 45 -29.90 -14.25 -6.65
CA GLY A 45 -28.55 -13.69 -6.46
C GLY A 45 -27.76 -13.49 -7.76
N LEU A 46 -28.26 -14.01 -8.89
CA LEU A 46 -27.66 -13.83 -10.21
C LEU A 46 -28.29 -12.66 -10.98
N ILE A 47 -29.42 -12.12 -10.53
CA ILE A 47 -30.17 -11.06 -11.19
C ILE A 47 -29.79 -9.72 -10.52
N PRO A 48 -29.02 -8.83 -11.18
CA PRO A 48 -28.54 -7.59 -10.56
C PRO A 48 -29.66 -6.69 -10.04
N GLN A 49 -30.76 -6.58 -10.77
CA GLN A 49 -31.91 -5.77 -10.37
C GLN A 49 -32.60 -6.31 -9.11
N ALA A 50 -32.65 -7.64 -8.95
CA ALA A 50 -33.25 -8.26 -7.77
C ALA A 50 -32.37 -8.05 -6.53
N ARG A 51 -31.04 -8.17 -6.68
CA ARG A 51 -30.09 -7.86 -5.59
C ARG A 51 -30.19 -6.41 -5.14
N GLN A 52 -30.18 -5.48 -6.10
CA GLN A 52 -30.31 -4.05 -5.80
C GLN A 52 -31.63 -3.75 -5.07
N TRP A 53 -32.75 -4.31 -5.54
CA TRP A 53 -34.03 -4.16 -4.87
C TRP A 53 -33.99 -4.69 -3.43
N LEU A 54 -33.40 -5.87 -3.20
CA LEU A 54 -33.25 -6.44 -1.86
C LEU A 54 -32.38 -5.58 -0.95
N GLU A 55 -31.25 -5.08 -1.46
CA GLU A 55 -30.35 -4.20 -0.71
C GLU A 55 -31.05 -2.91 -0.27
N GLU A 56 -31.79 -2.27 -1.19
CA GLU A 56 -32.54 -1.04 -0.91
C GLU A 56 -33.64 -1.24 0.15
N HIS A 57 -34.30 -2.41 0.18
CA HIS A 57 -35.45 -2.66 1.06
C HIS A 57 -35.06 -3.34 2.38
N LEU A 58 -33.98 -4.12 2.41
CA LEU A 58 -33.48 -4.79 3.62
C LEU A 58 -32.40 -3.97 4.33
N GLY A 59 -31.78 -3.01 3.63
CA GLY A 59 -30.65 -2.21 4.13
C GLY A 59 -29.30 -2.91 4.03
N PHE A 60 -29.23 -4.08 3.40
CA PHE A 60 -28.00 -4.84 3.13
C PHE A 60 -28.22 -5.85 1.98
N ASP A 61 -27.16 -6.22 1.26
CA ASP A 61 -27.22 -7.29 0.24
C ASP A 61 -27.17 -8.69 0.90
N PRO A 62 -28.27 -9.47 0.89
CA PRO A 62 -28.27 -10.80 1.49
C PRO A 62 -27.35 -11.81 0.78
N PHE A 63 -26.97 -11.56 -0.48
CA PHE A 63 -26.02 -12.41 -1.24
C PHE A 63 -24.56 -11.98 -1.07
N ALA A 64 -24.28 -10.85 -0.41
CA ALA A 64 -22.95 -10.55 0.13
C ALA A 64 -22.71 -11.25 1.48
N HIS A 65 -23.77 -11.78 2.08
CA HIS A 65 -23.86 -12.32 3.44
C HIS A 65 -24.54 -13.69 3.43
N GLU A 66 -24.05 -14.59 2.56
CA GLU A 66 -24.68 -15.90 2.28
C GLU A 66 -24.86 -16.77 3.53
N GLU A 67 -24.04 -16.57 4.57
CA GLU A 67 -24.15 -17.26 5.86
C GLU A 67 -25.46 -16.96 6.61
N TRP A 68 -26.20 -15.92 6.21
CA TRP A 68 -27.50 -15.55 6.77
C TRP A 68 -28.69 -15.98 5.88
N LEU A 69 -28.44 -16.40 4.64
CA LEU A 69 -29.50 -16.79 3.70
C LEU A 69 -30.28 -18.00 4.22
N CYS A 70 -31.61 -17.90 4.20
CA CYS A 70 -32.53 -18.94 4.67
C CYS A 70 -32.27 -19.40 6.12
N GLY A 71 -31.56 -18.61 6.92
CA GLY A 71 -31.40 -18.81 8.35
C GLY A 71 -32.43 -18.03 9.15
N LEU A 72 -32.54 -18.37 10.44
CA LEU A 72 -33.31 -17.58 11.40
C LEU A 72 -32.38 -17.09 12.50
N ALA A 73 -32.39 -15.78 12.76
CA ALA A 73 -31.54 -15.16 13.76
C ALA A 73 -32.40 -14.51 14.86
N MET A 74 -32.10 -14.84 16.11
CA MET A 74 -32.62 -14.11 17.27
C MET A 74 -31.54 -13.13 17.74
N LEU A 75 -31.89 -11.84 17.72
CA LEU A 75 -31.07 -10.79 18.30
C LEU A 75 -31.52 -10.55 19.74
N ALA A 76 -30.63 -10.80 20.70
CA ALA A 76 -30.85 -10.58 22.11
C ALA A 76 -29.94 -9.44 22.59
N PRO A 77 -30.50 -8.29 23.02
CA PRO A 77 -29.68 -7.19 23.53
C PRO A 77 -28.93 -7.60 24.79
N ASP A 78 -27.95 -6.77 25.17
CA ASP A 78 -27.28 -6.86 26.46
C ASP A 78 -28.33 -6.71 27.58
N PRO A 79 -28.53 -7.73 28.44
CA PRO A 79 -29.60 -7.71 29.43
C PRO A 79 -29.21 -6.95 30.70
N VAL A 80 -27.92 -6.62 30.87
CA VAL A 80 -27.39 -5.97 32.08
C VAL A 80 -26.98 -4.53 31.81
N CYS A 81 -26.31 -4.26 30.69
CA CYS A 81 -25.83 -2.92 30.35
C CYS A 81 -26.73 -2.25 29.28
N ALA A 82 -27.11 -1.01 29.52
CA ALA A 82 -27.69 -0.13 28.52
C ALA A 82 -26.61 0.42 27.58
N SER A 83 -25.45 0.78 28.13
CA SER A 83 -24.24 1.17 27.41
C SER A 83 -23.01 0.69 28.16
N PHE A 84 -21.90 0.53 27.44
CA PHE A 84 -20.62 0.12 28.01
C PHE A 84 -19.48 0.78 27.23
N GLU A 85 -18.61 1.48 27.95
CA GLU A 85 -17.47 2.20 27.37
C GLU A 85 -16.18 1.90 28.15
N VAL A 86 -15.10 1.76 27.40
CA VAL A 86 -13.73 1.67 27.94
C VAL A 86 -12.95 2.82 27.32
N PHE A 87 -12.35 3.68 28.15
CA PHE A 87 -11.67 4.89 27.72
C PHE A 87 -10.49 5.23 28.64
N PRO A 88 -9.50 6.02 28.20
CA PRO A 88 -8.39 6.42 29.04
C PRO A 88 -8.82 7.62 29.88
N SER A 89 -8.61 7.58 31.20
CA SER A 89 -9.06 8.66 32.10
C SER A 89 -7.94 9.51 32.67
N ALA A 90 -6.76 8.94 32.88
CA ALA A 90 -5.62 9.67 33.44
C ALA A 90 -4.29 9.13 32.91
N ARG A 91 -3.31 10.02 32.78
CA ARG A 91 -1.89 9.66 32.61
C ARG A 91 -1.11 10.11 33.82
N SER A 92 -0.34 9.19 34.40
CA SER A 92 0.59 9.49 35.47
C SER A 92 1.76 10.32 34.92
N PRO A 93 2.34 11.25 35.71
CA PRO A 93 3.62 11.89 35.39
C PRO A 93 4.75 10.89 35.13
N THR A 94 4.66 9.67 35.68
CA THR A 94 5.62 8.58 35.47
C THR A 94 5.41 7.79 34.17
N GLY A 95 4.44 8.19 33.33
CA GLY A 95 4.13 7.55 32.05
C GLY A 95 3.10 6.41 32.12
N GLY A 96 2.61 6.06 33.31
CA GLY A 96 1.47 5.14 33.46
C GLY A 96 0.18 5.69 32.86
N GLU A 97 -0.73 4.81 32.48
CA GLU A 97 -2.04 5.16 31.92
C GLU A 97 -3.14 4.41 32.67
N THR A 98 -4.22 5.09 32.99
CA THR A 98 -5.39 4.49 33.64
C THR A 98 -6.49 4.30 32.60
N LEU A 99 -6.93 3.05 32.46
CA LEU A 99 -8.14 2.73 31.70
C LEU A 99 -9.32 2.78 32.65
N SER A 100 -10.33 3.56 32.29
CA SER A 100 -11.60 3.61 32.98
C SER A 100 -12.69 2.92 32.18
N VAL A 101 -13.62 2.35 32.93
CA VAL A 101 -14.77 1.64 32.42
C VAL A 101 -16.00 2.35 32.96
N SER A 102 -16.94 2.64 32.07
CA SER A 102 -18.25 3.16 32.43
C SER A 102 -19.31 2.25 31.84
N ALA A 103 -20.12 1.64 32.71
CA ALA A 103 -21.21 0.78 32.33
C ALA A 103 -22.51 1.31 32.93
N VAL A 104 -23.52 1.55 32.10
CA VAL A 104 -24.81 2.04 32.57
C VAL A 104 -25.74 0.84 32.78
N PRO A 105 -26.28 0.61 34.00
CA PRO A 105 -27.19 -0.49 34.24
C PRO A 105 -28.46 -0.33 33.42
N ARG A 106 -28.89 -1.42 32.79
CA ARG A 106 -30.16 -1.48 32.07
C ARG A 106 -31.31 -1.45 33.08
N ARG A 107 -32.25 -0.55 32.83
CA ARG A 107 -33.45 -0.37 33.64
C ARG A 107 -34.67 -0.73 32.81
N THR A 108 -35.55 -1.53 33.39
CA THR A 108 -36.90 -1.78 32.89
C THR A 108 -37.91 -1.28 33.92
N ALA A 109 -39.19 -1.21 33.55
CA ALA A 109 -40.25 -0.80 34.48
C ALA A 109 -40.31 -1.66 35.76
N ALA A 110 -39.80 -2.89 35.72
CA ALA A 110 -39.86 -3.83 36.84
C ALA A 110 -38.52 -4.11 37.53
N ARG A 111 -37.37 -3.71 36.94
CA ARG A 111 -36.05 -4.12 37.45
C ARG A 111 -34.94 -3.16 37.03
N THR A 112 -34.01 -2.90 37.94
CA THR A 112 -32.66 -2.40 37.63
C THR A 112 -31.69 -3.57 37.64
N ALA A 113 -30.86 -3.70 36.60
CA ALA A 113 -29.87 -4.76 36.51
C ALA A 113 -28.77 -4.61 37.58
N ASP A 114 -28.25 -5.74 38.06
CA ASP A 114 -27.19 -5.80 39.07
C ASP A 114 -25.82 -5.88 38.38
N MET A 115 -25.02 -4.84 38.59
CA MET A 115 -23.71 -4.68 37.94
C MET A 115 -22.62 -5.52 38.61
N THR A 116 -22.81 -5.91 39.88
CA THR A 116 -21.84 -6.76 40.59
C THR A 116 -21.73 -8.16 40.01
N THR A 117 -22.72 -8.57 39.20
CA THR A 117 -22.67 -9.82 38.43
C THR A 117 -21.66 -9.80 37.27
N LEU A 118 -21.09 -8.63 36.96
CA LEU A 118 -20.21 -8.42 35.81
C LEU A 118 -18.74 -8.44 36.21
N THR A 119 -17.95 -9.13 35.39
CA THR A 119 -16.48 -9.08 35.41
C THR A 119 -15.98 -8.66 34.05
N LEU A 120 -15.10 -7.66 34.03
CA LEU A 120 -14.37 -7.25 32.84
C LEU A 120 -13.03 -7.96 32.79
N HIS A 121 -12.76 -8.68 31.70
CA HIS A 121 -11.44 -9.18 31.38
C HIS A 121 -10.77 -8.25 30.38
N VAL A 122 -9.61 -7.71 30.71
CA VAL A 122 -8.84 -6.82 29.83
C VAL A 122 -7.53 -7.50 29.46
N VAL A 123 -7.24 -7.54 28.16
CA VAL A 123 -6.00 -8.10 27.61
C VAL A 123 -5.19 -7.02 26.91
N GLU A 124 -3.91 -6.93 27.23
CA GLU A 124 -2.98 -6.06 26.51
C GLU A 124 -2.12 -6.89 25.57
N ARG A 125 -1.99 -6.41 24.33
CA ARG A 125 -1.08 -6.93 23.32
C ARG A 125 -0.10 -5.85 22.90
N ARG A 126 1.19 -6.14 23.06
CA ARG A 126 2.31 -5.29 22.62
C ARG A 126 2.95 -5.80 21.32
N PRO A 127 3.86 -5.03 20.70
CA PRO A 127 4.55 -5.49 19.50
C PRO A 127 5.43 -6.70 19.84
N GLY A 128 4.93 -7.92 19.61
CA GLY A 128 5.65 -9.13 20.01
C GLY A 128 4.73 -10.23 20.51
N GLY A 129 3.73 -9.87 21.32
CA GLY A 129 2.89 -10.85 22.01
C GLY A 129 1.96 -10.21 23.03
N TRP A 130 1.40 -11.05 23.89
CA TRP A 130 0.49 -10.68 24.98
C TRP A 130 1.29 -10.31 26.22
N THR A 131 0.88 -9.26 26.94
CA THR A 131 1.63 -8.74 28.11
C THR A 131 0.84 -8.78 29.40
N SER A 132 -0.48 -8.70 29.33
CA SER A 132 -1.33 -8.79 30.51
C SER A 132 -2.70 -9.38 30.19
N LEU A 133 -3.26 -10.06 31.19
CA LEU A 133 -4.67 -10.43 31.30
C LEU A 133 -5.10 -10.05 32.71
N GLN A 134 -6.00 -9.09 32.83
CA GLN A 134 -6.54 -8.61 34.11
C GLN A 134 -8.04 -8.87 34.16
N SER A 135 -8.53 -9.28 35.32
CA SER A 135 -9.96 -9.50 35.57
C SER A 135 -10.41 -8.53 36.66
N VAL A 136 -11.38 -7.69 36.35
CA VAL A 136 -11.82 -6.62 37.24
C VAL A 136 -13.34 -6.72 37.42
N PRO A 137 -13.84 -6.98 38.64
CA PRO A 137 -15.26 -6.94 38.91
C PRO A 137 -15.77 -5.49 38.78
N LEU A 138 -16.97 -5.32 38.23
CA LEU A 138 -17.60 -4.00 38.20
C LEU A 138 -18.24 -3.68 39.55
N ALA A 139 -18.09 -2.44 40.00
CA ALA A 139 -18.84 -1.94 41.14
C ALA A 139 -20.32 -1.73 40.80
N GLN A 140 -21.16 -1.58 41.82
CA GLN A 140 -22.61 -1.44 41.62
C GLN A 140 -23.00 -0.18 40.84
N ASP A 141 -22.17 0.87 40.90
CA ASP A 141 -22.32 2.08 40.11
C ASP A 141 -21.88 1.92 38.64
N GLY A 142 -21.37 0.75 38.26
CA GLY A 142 -20.93 0.42 36.91
C GLY A 142 -19.56 0.98 36.55
N TYR A 143 -18.79 1.49 37.51
CA TYR A 143 -17.47 2.03 37.27
C TYR A 143 -16.36 1.05 37.66
N ALA A 144 -15.29 1.04 36.86
CA ALA A 144 -14.04 0.36 37.21
C ALA A 144 -12.84 1.12 36.66
N SER A 145 -11.70 0.98 37.35
CA SER A 145 -10.43 1.62 36.98
C SER A 145 -9.32 0.59 36.96
N LEU A 146 -8.54 0.59 35.88
CA LEU A 146 -7.44 -0.32 35.65
C LEU A 146 -6.16 0.48 35.42
N PRO A 147 -5.26 0.53 36.43
CA PRO A 147 -3.97 1.17 36.25
C PRO A 147 -3.06 0.29 35.40
N ALA A 148 -2.51 0.86 34.32
CA ALA A 148 -1.39 0.30 33.57
C ALA A 148 -0.10 1.06 33.93
N SER A 149 0.98 0.31 34.16
CA SER A 149 2.28 0.86 34.52
C SER A 149 2.97 1.64 33.40
N GLN A 150 2.42 1.59 32.19
CA GLN A 150 2.96 2.18 30.97
C GLN A 150 1.82 2.43 29.95
N PRO A 151 2.02 3.28 28.93
CA PRO A 151 0.97 3.59 27.96
C PRO A 151 0.57 2.35 27.18
N THR A 152 -0.73 2.11 27.06
CA THR A 152 -1.28 0.91 26.45
C THR A 152 -1.10 0.90 24.92
N ASP A 153 -0.83 -0.29 24.34
CA ASP A 153 -0.59 -0.43 22.89
C ASP A 153 -1.85 -0.89 22.14
N ARG A 154 -2.22 -2.16 22.34
CA ARG A 154 -3.49 -2.71 21.87
C ARG A 154 -4.23 -3.33 23.03
N ILE A 155 -5.48 -2.92 23.21
CA ILE A 155 -6.34 -3.43 24.28
C ILE A 155 -7.47 -4.19 23.65
N GLY A 156 -7.68 -5.41 24.11
CA GLY A 156 -8.92 -6.15 23.93
C GLY A 156 -9.60 -6.32 25.28
N TRP A 157 -10.91 -6.55 25.27
CA TRP A 157 -11.65 -6.76 26.50
C TRP A 157 -12.87 -7.65 26.29
N ALA A 158 -13.30 -8.34 27.35
CA ALA A 158 -14.49 -9.18 27.37
C ALA A 158 -15.31 -8.87 28.62
N LEU A 159 -16.58 -8.53 28.44
CA LEU A 159 -17.52 -8.33 29.55
C LEU A 159 -18.30 -9.62 29.78
N VAL A 160 -18.16 -10.21 30.96
CA VAL A 160 -18.74 -11.50 31.32
C VAL A 160 -19.68 -11.33 32.51
N CYS A 161 -20.89 -11.86 32.39
CA CYS A 161 -21.86 -11.95 33.48
C CYS A 161 -21.80 -13.34 34.10
N ALA A 162 -21.72 -13.42 35.43
CA ALA A 162 -21.67 -14.69 36.16
C ALA A 162 -22.88 -15.61 35.84
N GLU A 163 -24.06 -15.02 35.61
CA GLU A 163 -25.29 -15.77 35.31
C GLU A 163 -25.45 -16.10 33.81
N ARG A 164 -24.98 -15.21 32.93
CA ARG A 164 -25.36 -15.21 31.49
C ARG A 164 -24.18 -15.44 30.54
N GLY A 165 -22.98 -15.60 31.07
CA GLY A 165 -21.76 -15.76 30.29
C GLY A 165 -21.35 -14.48 29.57
N LEU A 166 -20.73 -14.65 28.40
CA LEU A 166 -20.17 -13.54 27.62
C LEU A 166 -21.28 -12.60 27.13
N LEU A 167 -21.14 -11.31 27.47
CA LEU A 167 -22.06 -10.26 27.03
C LEU A 167 -21.51 -9.49 25.84
N ARG A 168 -20.24 -9.09 25.90
CA ARG A 168 -19.55 -8.27 24.89
C ARG A 168 -18.09 -8.68 24.78
N LEU A 169 -17.52 -8.56 23.58
CA LEU A 169 -16.11 -8.82 23.31
C LEU A 169 -15.55 -7.80 22.31
N SER A 170 -14.40 -7.22 22.61
CA SER A 170 -13.61 -6.43 21.67
C SER A 170 -12.23 -7.05 21.53
N GLU A 171 -11.87 -7.42 20.30
CA GLU A 171 -10.52 -7.92 20.03
C GLU A 171 -9.46 -6.83 20.23
N PRO A 172 -8.18 -7.21 20.49
CA PRO A 172 -7.12 -6.24 20.71
C PRO A 172 -6.86 -5.35 19.49
N ASN A 173 -7.39 -4.13 19.57
CA ASN A 173 -7.24 -3.13 18.54
C ASN A 173 -6.21 -2.06 18.94
N PRO A 174 -5.48 -1.47 17.98
CA PRO A 174 -4.61 -0.34 18.26
C PRO A 174 -5.36 0.78 18.97
N TRP A 175 -4.79 1.24 20.07
CA TRP A 175 -5.29 2.40 20.76
C TRP A 175 -4.80 3.67 20.07
N LEU A 176 -5.72 4.53 19.63
CA LEU A 176 -5.42 5.78 18.91
C LEU A 176 -4.88 6.84 19.88
N ASN A 177 -3.58 6.77 20.16
CA ASN A 177 -2.88 7.73 21.02
C ASN A 177 -2.41 8.99 20.27
N GLN A 178 -2.17 8.87 18.95
CA GLN A 178 -1.61 9.91 18.11
C GLN A 178 -2.05 9.71 16.67
N ILE A 179 -2.43 10.78 16.00
CA ILE A 179 -2.73 10.80 14.56
C ILE A 179 -1.62 11.60 13.87
N ASN A 180 -0.94 10.97 12.92
CA ASN A 180 -0.01 11.65 12.03
C ASN A 180 -0.75 11.92 10.72
N VAL A 181 -1.06 13.19 10.45
CA VAL A 181 -1.67 13.59 9.18
C VAL A 181 -0.58 14.14 8.30
N GLY A 182 -0.36 13.51 7.16
CA GLY A 182 0.53 13.99 6.12
C GLY A 182 -0.26 14.62 4.99
N MET A 183 0.01 15.90 4.70
CA MET A 183 -0.55 16.61 3.56
C MET A 183 0.53 16.85 2.52
N ALA A 184 0.43 16.18 1.36
CA ALA A 184 1.23 16.48 0.18
C ALA A 184 0.41 17.38 -0.75
N MET A 185 0.88 18.61 -1.01
CA MET A 185 0.24 19.50 -1.96
C MET A 185 0.80 19.27 -3.36
N ILE A 186 -0.08 19.22 -4.36
CA ILE A 186 0.32 19.31 -5.77
C ILE A 186 0.72 20.77 -6.00
N GLY A 187 2.03 21.02 -6.14
CA GLY A 187 2.57 22.36 -6.28
C GLY A 187 2.49 22.89 -7.72
N SER A 188 2.58 22.01 -8.71
CA SER A 188 2.49 22.34 -10.13
C SER A 188 2.31 21.08 -10.99
N THR A 189 1.95 21.23 -12.26
CA THR A 189 1.90 20.13 -13.24
C THR A 189 2.99 20.35 -14.29
N ALA A 190 3.77 19.32 -14.60
CA ALA A 190 4.76 19.36 -15.68
C ALA A 190 4.23 18.63 -16.91
N LYS A 191 4.12 19.33 -18.04
CA LYS A 191 3.86 18.71 -19.35
C LYS A 191 5.17 18.14 -19.88
N VAL A 192 5.17 16.86 -20.26
CA VAL A 192 6.33 16.17 -20.83
C VAL A 192 5.98 15.65 -22.21
N GLU A 193 6.81 16.04 -23.18
CA GLU A 193 6.71 15.59 -24.58
C GLU A 193 7.75 14.50 -24.82
N VAL A 194 7.33 13.38 -25.39
CA VAL A 194 8.18 12.22 -25.70
C VAL A 194 8.36 12.13 -27.22
N PRO A 195 9.60 12.20 -27.73
CA PRO A 195 9.85 12.18 -29.17
C PRO A 195 9.54 10.82 -29.81
N SER A 196 9.23 10.84 -31.11
CA SER A 196 9.04 9.62 -31.91
C SER A 196 10.35 8.85 -32.07
N GLY A 197 10.28 7.52 -31.90
CA GLY A 197 11.36 6.58 -32.18
C GLY A 197 11.14 5.78 -33.47
N GLY A 198 10.31 6.29 -34.39
CA GLY A 198 9.92 5.64 -35.65
C GLY A 198 8.50 5.07 -35.63
N ARG A 199 8.10 4.39 -36.72
CA ARG A 199 6.71 3.95 -36.96
C ARG A 199 6.10 3.08 -35.84
N ARG A 200 6.93 2.35 -35.09
CA ARG A 200 6.51 1.47 -33.98
C ARG A 200 6.52 2.17 -32.60
N LYS A 201 7.00 3.41 -32.52
CA LYS A 201 7.19 4.19 -31.28
C LYS A 201 6.79 5.65 -31.56
N PRO A 202 5.50 5.95 -31.72
CA PRO A 202 5.04 7.31 -32.04
C PRO A 202 5.41 8.30 -30.93
N ALA A 203 5.36 9.59 -31.26
CA ALA A 203 5.46 10.68 -30.29
C ALA A 203 4.22 10.69 -29.39
N GLN A 204 4.39 11.11 -28.14
CA GLN A 204 3.30 11.17 -27.15
C GLN A 204 3.60 12.23 -26.09
N ASP A 205 2.55 12.78 -25.50
CA ASP A 205 2.64 13.77 -24.42
C ASP A 205 1.89 13.27 -23.18
N TYR A 206 2.34 13.70 -22.01
CA TYR A 206 1.65 13.43 -20.74
C TYR A 206 1.90 14.54 -19.71
N GLU A 207 1.08 14.54 -18.66
CA GLU A 207 1.17 15.48 -17.55
C GLU A 207 1.54 14.78 -16.25
N VAL A 208 2.49 15.34 -15.51
CA VAL A 208 2.93 14.82 -14.20
C VAL A 208 2.60 15.84 -13.10
N PRO A 209 1.74 15.49 -12.13
CA PRO A 209 1.50 16.33 -10.97
C PRO A 209 2.73 16.28 -10.04
N LEU A 210 3.34 17.44 -9.79
CA LEU A 210 4.50 17.57 -8.92
C LEU A 210 4.06 17.79 -7.47
N ARG A 211 4.34 16.80 -6.63
CA ARG A 211 4.06 16.83 -5.20
C ARG A 211 5.20 17.51 -4.47
N THR A 212 4.87 18.50 -3.64
CA THR A 212 5.81 19.07 -2.67
C THR A 212 5.88 18.21 -1.41
N MET A 213 6.93 18.42 -0.60
CA MET A 213 7.14 17.64 0.62
C MET A 213 5.88 17.62 1.49
N GLU A 214 5.58 16.42 1.98
CA GLU A 214 4.48 16.17 2.90
C GLU A 214 4.72 16.93 4.21
N ARG A 215 3.87 17.92 4.50
CA ARG A 215 3.83 18.50 5.84
C ARG A 215 3.09 17.50 6.71
N SER A 216 3.81 16.91 7.67
CA SER A 216 3.18 16.11 8.70
C SER A 216 2.89 16.98 9.90
N PHE A 217 1.65 16.91 10.40
CA PHE A 217 1.32 17.43 11.71
C PHE A 217 0.86 16.29 12.60
N VAL A 218 1.25 16.41 13.86
CA VAL A 218 0.99 15.41 14.89
C VAL A 218 -0.14 15.92 15.77
N VAL A 219 -1.23 15.17 15.84
CA VAL A 219 -2.33 15.42 16.79
C VAL A 219 -2.24 14.37 17.90
N GLY A 220 -2.14 14.83 19.15
CA GLY A 220 -1.91 14.00 20.33
C GLY A 220 -0.50 14.15 20.92
N GLY A 221 -0.31 13.67 22.15
CA GLY A 221 0.99 13.68 22.81
C GLY A 221 1.81 12.44 22.44
N PRO A 222 3.10 12.57 22.08
CA PRO A 222 3.94 11.41 21.80
C PRO A 222 3.99 10.51 23.04
N ALA A 223 3.65 9.23 22.87
CA ALA A 223 4.04 8.24 23.86
C ALA A 223 5.58 8.14 23.81
N ASP A 224 6.28 8.63 24.85
CA ASP A 224 7.74 8.55 24.93
C ASP A 224 8.19 7.11 25.23
N ASP A 225 7.99 6.22 24.26
CA ASP A 225 8.41 4.83 24.30
C ASP A 225 9.27 4.53 23.07
N ARG A 226 10.53 4.99 23.13
CA ARG A 226 11.51 4.84 22.04
C ARG A 226 11.75 3.37 21.67
N ALA A 227 11.72 2.47 22.66
CA ALA A 227 11.90 1.04 22.45
C ALA A 227 10.75 0.45 21.63
N ARG A 228 9.50 0.77 22.00
CA ARG A 228 8.30 0.40 21.24
C ARG A 228 8.35 0.95 19.81
N SER A 229 8.65 2.23 19.62
CA SER A 229 8.75 2.82 18.27
C SER A 229 9.83 2.14 17.43
N ARG A 230 10.98 1.80 18.01
CA ARG A 230 12.04 1.05 17.33
C ARG A 230 11.58 -0.35 16.93
N LEU A 231 10.89 -1.06 17.82
CA LEU A 231 10.41 -2.42 17.57
C LEU A 231 9.32 -2.47 16.49
N ILE A 232 8.39 -1.52 16.50
CA ILE A 232 7.39 -1.36 15.42
C ILE A 232 8.11 -1.17 14.08
N LYS A 233 9.11 -0.27 14.02
CA LYS A 233 9.91 -0.05 12.82
C LYS A 233 10.63 -1.33 12.37
N LEU A 234 11.27 -2.06 13.29
CA LEU A 234 11.97 -3.33 12.97
C LEU A 234 11.04 -4.40 12.41
N ARG A 235 9.85 -4.57 13.00
CA ARG A 235 8.83 -5.51 12.50
C ARG A 235 8.27 -5.08 11.14
N GLY A 236 8.07 -3.78 10.92
CA GLY A 236 7.73 -3.24 9.60
C GLY A 236 8.80 -3.57 8.56
N CYS A 237 10.08 -3.36 8.89
CA CYS A 237 11.18 -3.75 8.01
C CYS A 237 11.22 -5.26 7.75
N ARG A 238 10.92 -6.10 8.74
CA ARG A 238 10.84 -7.57 8.54
C ARG A 238 9.70 -7.94 7.60
N ARG A 239 8.49 -7.43 7.81
CA ARG A 239 7.36 -7.68 6.91
C ARG A 239 7.64 -7.23 5.48
N GLU A 240 8.32 -6.10 5.33
CA GLU A 240 8.75 -5.65 4.00
C GLU A 240 9.78 -6.59 3.38
N ARG A 241 10.73 -7.13 4.17
CA ARG A 241 11.63 -8.19 3.68
C ARG A 241 10.88 -9.45 3.27
N GLU A 242 9.95 -9.94 4.09
CA GLU A 242 9.11 -11.12 3.75
C GLU A 242 8.28 -10.84 2.47
N ARG A 243 7.74 -9.63 2.32
CA ARG A 243 7.04 -9.19 1.09
C ARG A 243 7.96 -9.14 -0.13
N ARG A 244 9.24 -8.77 0.05
CA ARG A 244 10.26 -8.81 -1.01
C ARG A 244 10.69 -10.23 -1.35
N GLU A 245 10.78 -11.12 -0.35
CA GLU A 245 11.09 -12.54 -0.53
C GLU A 245 10.02 -13.26 -1.35
N ALA A 246 8.76 -12.82 -1.29
CA ALA A 246 7.70 -13.26 -2.18
C ALA A 246 7.88 -12.82 -3.66
N ALA A 247 9.03 -12.23 -4.03
CA ALA A 247 9.50 -11.89 -5.37
C ALA A 247 8.40 -11.35 -6.30
N ARG A 248 8.00 -10.10 -6.06
CA ARG A 248 7.06 -9.40 -6.94
C ARG A 248 7.57 -9.42 -8.37
N GLN A 249 6.74 -9.94 -9.27
CA GLN A 249 7.07 -10.03 -10.69
C GLN A 249 5.92 -9.52 -11.53
N HIS A 250 6.26 -8.91 -12.66
CA HIS A 250 5.33 -8.56 -13.70
C HIS A 250 5.81 -9.17 -15.01
N ILE A 251 4.88 -9.81 -15.73
CA ILE A 251 5.10 -10.35 -17.07
C ILE A 251 4.35 -9.44 -18.02
N PHE A 252 5.00 -9.06 -19.12
CA PHE A 252 4.41 -8.18 -20.13
C PHE A 252 4.87 -8.58 -21.53
N GLY A 253 4.25 -7.99 -22.56
CA GLY A 253 4.51 -8.31 -23.96
C GLY A 253 3.77 -9.56 -24.46
N LEU A 254 4.10 -9.99 -25.68
CA LEU A 254 3.45 -11.12 -26.35
C LEU A 254 4.43 -12.29 -26.57
N PRO A 255 3.98 -13.56 -26.42
CA PRO A 255 4.73 -14.71 -26.88
C PRO A 255 4.94 -14.65 -28.39
N SER A 256 6.09 -15.12 -28.87
CA SER A 256 6.44 -15.11 -30.30
C SER A 256 5.39 -15.78 -31.21
N SER A 257 4.64 -16.76 -30.69
CA SER A 257 3.60 -17.49 -31.43
C SER A 257 2.32 -16.67 -31.70
N LYS A 258 2.09 -15.56 -31.00
CA LYS A 258 0.90 -14.69 -31.17
C LYS A 258 1.16 -13.42 -31.98
N ARG A 259 2.33 -13.30 -32.62
CA ARG A 259 2.72 -12.11 -33.42
C ARG A 259 2.00 -11.98 -34.77
N THR A 260 1.12 -12.91 -35.11
CA THR A 260 0.49 -13.01 -36.45
C THR A 260 -0.82 -12.24 -36.61
N GLY A 261 -1.31 -11.51 -35.60
CA GLY A 261 -2.58 -10.79 -35.71
C GLY A 261 -2.59 -9.44 -35.01
N GLN A 262 -2.79 -8.38 -35.80
CA GLN A 262 -3.20 -7.02 -35.42
C GLN A 262 -2.20 -6.13 -34.64
N SER A 263 -1.84 -5.00 -35.26
CA SER A 263 -0.99 -3.95 -34.68
C SER A 263 -1.50 -3.40 -33.33
N ARG A 264 -2.83 -3.45 -33.10
CA ARG A 264 -3.47 -2.95 -31.87
C ARG A 264 -3.10 -3.73 -30.62
N ASP A 265 -2.98 -5.06 -30.70
CA ASP A 265 -2.64 -5.89 -29.54
C ASP A 265 -1.19 -5.66 -29.09
N VAL A 266 -0.28 -5.50 -30.05
CA VAL A 266 1.13 -5.16 -29.77
C VAL A 266 1.22 -3.80 -29.09
N GLU A 267 0.46 -2.80 -29.57
CA GLU A 267 0.46 -1.46 -28.98
C GLU A 267 -0.14 -1.44 -27.57
N ALA A 268 -1.24 -2.17 -27.34
CA ALA A 268 -1.82 -2.33 -26.01
C ALA A 268 -0.85 -2.98 -25.03
N LYS A 269 -0.10 -4.01 -25.46
CA LYS A 269 0.91 -4.67 -24.62
C LYS A 269 2.16 -3.83 -24.37
N ARG A 270 2.55 -2.97 -25.32
CA ARG A 270 3.58 -1.94 -25.07
C ARG A 270 3.13 -0.95 -24.02
N ARG A 271 1.89 -0.46 -24.13
CA ARG A 271 1.31 0.46 -23.16
C ARG A 271 1.23 -0.16 -21.77
N GLU A 272 0.77 -1.41 -21.66
CA GLU A 272 0.77 -2.17 -20.40
C GLU A 272 2.18 -2.26 -19.79
N ALA A 273 3.19 -2.60 -20.59
CA ALA A 273 4.58 -2.65 -20.12
C ALA A 273 5.07 -1.29 -19.63
N GLN A 274 4.73 -0.21 -20.34
CA GLN A 274 5.05 1.16 -19.93
C GLN A 274 4.37 1.53 -18.62
N ASP A 275 3.07 1.27 -18.49
CA ASP A 275 2.28 1.58 -17.30
C ASP A 275 2.83 0.86 -16.05
N ILE A 276 3.31 -0.38 -16.20
CA ILE A 276 3.99 -1.10 -15.12
C ILE A 276 5.23 -0.32 -14.64
N ILE A 277 6.10 0.11 -15.56
CA ILE A 277 7.31 0.87 -15.20
C ILE A 277 6.94 2.22 -14.61
N VAL A 278 5.98 2.95 -15.18
CA VAL A 278 5.49 4.24 -14.67
C VAL A 278 4.96 4.09 -13.24
N ASN A 279 4.20 3.04 -12.97
CA ASN A 279 3.68 2.75 -11.64
C ASN A 279 4.79 2.45 -10.62
N ILE A 280 5.84 1.72 -11.03
CA ILE A 280 7.01 1.46 -10.17
C ILE A 280 7.77 2.76 -9.90
N VAL A 281 8.04 3.56 -10.95
CA VAL A 281 8.76 4.84 -10.85
C VAL A 281 8.00 5.85 -10.00
N GLY A 282 6.67 5.92 -10.11
CA GLY A 282 5.82 6.83 -9.35
C GLY A 282 5.86 6.62 -7.83
N GLN A 283 6.32 5.46 -7.38
CA GLN A 283 6.46 5.13 -5.96
C GLN A 283 7.74 5.69 -5.33
N ALA A 284 8.76 6.05 -6.11
CA ALA A 284 10.02 6.54 -5.55
C ALA A 284 9.82 7.79 -4.67
N ARG A 285 10.41 7.77 -3.47
CA ARG A 285 10.37 8.89 -2.50
C ARG A 285 11.73 9.50 -2.20
N ARG A 286 12.81 8.75 -2.42
CA ARG A 286 14.18 9.10 -2.04
C ARG A 286 15.20 8.80 -3.13
N ARG A 287 15.03 7.71 -3.88
CA ARG A 287 16.01 7.27 -4.89
C ARG A 287 15.31 6.72 -6.12
N LEU A 288 15.77 7.17 -7.29
CA LEU A 288 15.38 6.64 -8.58
C LEU A 288 16.63 6.48 -9.45
N VAL A 289 17.01 5.25 -9.78
CA VAL A 289 18.16 4.96 -10.65
C VAL A 289 17.76 3.99 -11.75
N PHE A 290 17.99 4.37 -13.01
CA PHE A 290 17.91 3.49 -14.17
C PHE A 290 19.31 3.01 -14.53
N VAL A 291 19.46 1.72 -14.81
CA VAL A 291 20.68 1.11 -15.33
C VAL A 291 20.30 0.30 -16.54
N ASP A 292 20.73 0.74 -17.72
CA ASP A 292 20.48 0.02 -18.96
C ASP A 292 21.49 0.49 -20.04
N PRO A 293 22.30 -0.43 -20.61
CA PRO A 293 23.24 -0.16 -21.70
C PRO A 293 22.69 0.62 -22.89
N PHE A 294 21.37 0.54 -23.15
CA PHE A 294 20.71 1.10 -24.31
C PHE A 294 19.71 2.22 -23.96
N PHE A 295 19.80 2.78 -22.74
CA PHE A 295 18.90 3.83 -22.27
C PHE A 295 19.19 5.16 -22.97
N GLY A 296 18.21 5.69 -23.72
CA GLY A 296 18.35 6.89 -24.53
C GLY A 296 17.51 8.08 -24.05
N PRO A 297 17.51 9.18 -24.85
CA PRO A 297 16.73 10.39 -24.55
C PRO A 297 15.22 10.14 -24.53
N ARG A 298 14.74 9.21 -25.38
CA ARG A 298 13.32 8.85 -25.41
C ARG A 298 12.89 8.16 -24.12
N GLU A 299 13.65 7.19 -23.62
CA GLU A 299 13.36 6.46 -22.39
C GLU A 299 13.45 7.36 -21.15
N MET A 300 14.37 8.34 -21.15
CA MET A 300 14.41 9.37 -20.10
C MET A 300 13.08 10.13 -20.03
N ARG A 301 12.58 10.62 -21.16
CA ARG A 301 11.31 11.35 -21.22
C ARG A 301 10.13 10.44 -20.93
N LEU A 302 10.16 9.18 -21.37
CA LEU A 302 9.07 8.23 -21.18
C LEU A 302 8.94 7.76 -19.72
N PHE A 303 10.06 7.54 -19.02
CA PHE A 303 10.09 6.92 -17.70
C PHE A 303 10.69 7.79 -16.61
N ALA A 304 11.86 8.38 -16.82
CA ALA A 304 12.58 9.07 -15.74
C ALA A 304 11.86 10.34 -15.25
N LEU A 305 11.15 11.05 -16.14
CA LEU A 305 10.40 12.26 -15.81
C LEU A 305 9.01 12.00 -15.19
N GLN A 306 8.57 10.74 -15.13
CA GLN A 306 7.25 10.33 -14.62
C GLN A 306 7.12 10.42 -13.10
N ASN A 307 8.24 10.50 -12.36
CA ASN A 307 8.17 10.51 -10.90
C ASN A 307 7.55 11.83 -10.39
N PRO A 308 6.45 11.79 -9.63
CA PRO A 308 5.74 13.00 -9.19
C PRO A 308 6.42 13.70 -8.01
N ASN A 309 7.42 13.09 -7.37
CA ASN A 309 8.04 13.67 -6.18
C ASN A 309 9.16 14.63 -6.56
N SER A 310 8.98 15.92 -6.25
CA SER A 310 9.94 16.95 -6.63
C SER A 310 11.31 16.81 -5.93
N ALA A 311 11.38 16.08 -4.82
CA ALA A 311 12.63 15.84 -4.09
C ALA A 311 13.50 14.71 -4.70
N VAL A 312 12.99 13.98 -5.69
CA VAL A 312 13.71 12.84 -6.29
C VAL A 312 14.31 13.26 -7.63
N THR A 313 15.65 13.29 -7.69
CA THR A 313 16.39 13.48 -8.95
C THR A 313 16.65 12.12 -9.61
N PRO A 314 16.17 11.88 -10.85
CA PRO A 314 16.44 10.64 -11.57
C PRO A 314 17.93 10.51 -11.91
N ARG A 315 18.49 9.33 -11.69
CA ARG A 315 19.86 8.97 -12.08
C ARG A 315 19.82 7.90 -13.15
N ILE A 316 20.62 8.03 -14.20
CA ILE A 316 20.61 7.12 -15.35
C ILE A 316 22.06 6.70 -15.64
N LEU A 317 22.30 5.39 -15.65
CA LEU A 317 23.49 4.76 -16.17
C LEU A 317 23.19 4.15 -17.53
N THR A 318 23.87 4.66 -18.56
CA THR A 318 23.76 4.18 -19.93
C THR A 318 25.10 3.70 -20.47
N GLY A 319 25.09 2.91 -21.53
CA GLY A 319 26.29 2.44 -22.23
C GLY A 319 26.68 3.35 -23.38
N LEU A 320 27.94 3.30 -23.81
CA LEU A 320 28.36 3.98 -25.04
C LEU A 320 27.60 3.49 -26.30
N PRO A 321 27.21 2.20 -26.43
CA PRO A 321 26.42 1.74 -27.57
C PRO A 321 25.10 2.49 -27.76
N ALA A 322 24.38 2.85 -26.67
CA ALA A 322 23.16 3.66 -26.75
C ALA A 322 23.36 5.03 -27.40
N LEU A 323 24.59 5.54 -27.36
CA LEU A 323 24.93 6.88 -27.81
C LEU A 323 25.41 6.89 -29.26
N LYS A 324 25.82 5.71 -29.77
CA LYS A 324 26.44 5.52 -31.09
C LYS A 324 25.44 5.25 -32.24
N SER A 325 24.11 5.24 -32.01
CA SER A 325 23.15 4.86 -33.07
C SER A 325 23.06 5.85 -34.23
N LEU A 326 22.89 5.30 -35.44
CA LEU A 326 22.41 5.98 -36.65
C LEU A 326 20.90 6.25 -36.52
N VAL A 327 20.44 7.41 -37.00
CA VAL A 327 19.02 7.78 -37.06
C VAL A 327 18.60 7.90 -38.53
N GLY A 328 17.81 6.94 -39.04
CA GLY A 328 17.16 6.99 -40.37
C GLY A 328 17.79 6.15 -41.49
N ASP A 329 17.06 6.02 -42.61
CA ASP A 329 17.42 5.27 -43.85
C ASP A 329 18.07 6.15 -44.95
N GLN A 330 18.62 7.32 -44.61
CA GLN A 330 19.33 8.18 -45.57
C GLN A 330 20.81 8.31 -45.22
N ALA A 331 21.67 8.07 -46.21
CA ALA A 331 23.11 8.23 -46.10
C ALA A 331 23.47 9.73 -46.01
N GLY A 332 23.58 10.24 -44.78
CA GLY A 332 24.26 11.49 -44.47
C GLY A 332 23.50 12.45 -43.55
N PHE A 333 23.82 12.46 -42.25
CA PHE A 333 24.42 13.59 -41.53
C PHE A 333 24.90 13.16 -40.12
N GLN A 334 25.91 13.85 -39.62
CA GLN A 334 26.88 13.38 -38.62
C GLN A 334 26.45 13.58 -37.14
N VAL A 335 26.90 12.65 -36.29
CA VAL A 335 27.01 12.66 -34.80
C VAL A 335 25.72 12.49 -33.94
N GLN A 336 25.43 11.21 -33.70
CA GLN A 336 25.29 10.52 -32.39
C GLN A 336 24.18 10.98 -31.43
N GLN A 337 23.23 10.07 -31.18
CA GLN A 337 22.19 10.10 -30.15
C GLN A 337 22.65 10.68 -28.79
N GLY A 338 23.94 10.54 -28.45
CA GLY A 338 24.55 11.18 -27.27
C GLY A 338 24.61 12.72 -27.27
N LEU A 339 24.85 13.39 -28.42
CA LEU A 339 24.81 14.86 -28.50
C LEU A 339 23.39 15.38 -28.29
N GLN A 340 22.41 14.77 -28.96
CA GLN A 340 21.00 15.10 -28.78
C GLN A 340 20.58 14.92 -27.33
N PHE A 341 21.03 13.82 -26.70
CA PHE A 341 20.74 13.54 -25.30
C PHE A 341 21.39 14.58 -24.37
N ALA A 342 22.64 14.98 -24.63
CA ALA A 342 23.30 16.01 -23.84
C ALA A 342 22.65 17.40 -23.99
N HIS A 343 22.23 17.77 -25.20
CA HIS A 343 21.48 19.00 -25.45
C HIS A 343 20.13 18.99 -24.72
N ASP A 344 19.41 17.86 -24.79
CA ASP A 344 18.14 17.67 -24.10
C ASP A 344 18.29 17.83 -22.58
N LEU A 345 19.33 17.22 -21.99
CA LEU A 345 19.64 17.39 -20.57
C LEU A 345 19.95 18.84 -20.18
N LYS A 346 20.64 19.59 -21.04
CA LYS A 346 20.92 21.02 -20.80
C LYS A 346 19.63 21.83 -20.77
N GLY A 347 18.70 21.57 -21.70
CA GLY A 347 17.37 22.19 -21.71
C GLY A 347 16.56 21.84 -20.46
N LEU A 348 16.55 20.56 -20.08
CA LEU A 348 15.87 20.08 -18.87
C LEU A 348 16.49 20.64 -17.59
N ALA A 349 17.81 20.84 -17.53
CA ALA A 349 18.49 21.48 -16.41
C ALA A 349 18.01 22.93 -16.20
N ALA A 350 17.81 23.67 -17.29
CA ALA A 350 17.27 25.04 -17.21
C ALA A 350 15.81 25.07 -16.72
N GLN A 351 15.01 24.06 -17.07
CA GLN A 351 13.58 24.00 -16.72
C GLN A 351 13.32 23.37 -15.33
N LEU A 352 14.02 22.30 -14.98
CA LEU A 352 13.76 21.47 -13.81
C LEU A 352 14.75 21.72 -12.65
N GLY A 353 15.83 22.46 -12.91
CA GLY A 353 16.86 22.76 -11.92
C GLY A 353 17.41 21.50 -11.24
N PRO A 354 17.38 21.39 -9.90
CA PRO A 354 17.90 20.23 -9.16
C PRO A 354 17.23 18.88 -9.49
N ARG A 355 16.03 18.89 -10.08
CA ARG A 355 15.29 17.67 -10.47
C ARG A 355 15.74 17.13 -11.82
N ALA A 356 16.52 17.88 -12.59
CA ALA A 356 16.97 17.46 -13.92
C ALA A 356 17.71 16.11 -13.84
N PRO A 357 17.40 15.16 -14.74
CA PRO A 357 18.03 13.85 -14.73
C PRO A 357 19.56 13.93 -14.81
N GLN A 358 20.23 13.10 -14.01
CA GLN A 358 21.68 12.94 -14.07
C GLN A 358 22.00 11.71 -14.91
N VAL A 359 22.74 11.90 -16.01
CA VAL A 359 23.12 10.80 -16.91
C VAL A 359 24.62 10.61 -16.89
N ARG A 360 25.05 9.37 -16.65
CA ARG A 360 26.47 8.96 -16.72
C ARG A 360 26.63 7.76 -17.64
N VAL A 361 27.76 7.72 -18.35
CA VAL A 361 28.13 6.64 -19.26
C VAL A 361 29.02 5.65 -18.52
N MET A 362 28.63 4.39 -18.56
CA MET A 362 29.32 3.28 -17.90
C MET A 362 30.73 3.07 -18.49
N PRO A 363 31.71 2.66 -17.67
CA PRO A 363 32.99 2.16 -18.16
C PRO A 363 32.84 0.95 -19.08
N GLY A 364 33.86 0.70 -19.91
CA GLY A 364 33.92 -0.48 -20.81
C GLY A 364 33.72 -0.18 -22.30
N GLN A 365 33.61 1.11 -22.68
CA GLN A 365 33.39 1.54 -24.08
C GLN A 365 32.20 0.80 -24.71
N ASP A 366 32.42 0.01 -25.76
CA ASP A 366 31.37 -0.75 -26.46
C ASP A 366 30.84 -1.96 -25.68
N LEU A 367 31.53 -2.38 -24.63
CA LEU A 367 31.13 -3.45 -23.72
C LEU A 367 30.90 -2.86 -22.31
N PRO A 368 29.71 -2.31 -22.02
CA PRO A 368 29.44 -1.69 -20.74
C PRO A 368 29.61 -2.68 -19.59
N VAL A 369 30.22 -2.23 -18.50
CA VAL A 369 30.53 -3.06 -17.32
C VAL A 369 29.31 -3.73 -16.69
N ILE A 370 28.11 -3.13 -16.84
CA ILE A 370 26.84 -3.77 -16.50
C ILE A 370 26.07 -3.96 -17.79
N HIS A 371 25.80 -5.22 -18.16
CA HIS A 371 24.95 -5.55 -19.30
C HIS A 371 23.46 -5.70 -18.90
N ASP A 372 23.20 -6.15 -17.67
CA ASP A 372 21.85 -6.35 -17.15
C ASP A 372 21.12 -5.02 -16.87
N ARG A 373 19.79 -5.06 -16.87
CA ARG A 373 18.97 -3.86 -16.68
C ARG A 373 18.37 -3.84 -15.29
N TYR A 374 18.55 -2.72 -14.62
CA TYR A 374 18.04 -2.52 -13.28
C TYR A 374 17.27 -1.20 -13.16
N LEU A 375 16.22 -1.23 -12.35
CA LEU A 375 15.52 -0.05 -11.87
C LEU A 375 15.56 -0.05 -10.35
N ILE A 376 16.22 0.94 -9.77
CA ILE A 376 16.31 1.12 -8.32
C ILE A 376 15.27 2.16 -7.91
N VAL A 377 14.33 1.73 -7.07
CA VAL A 377 13.29 2.58 -6.48
C VAL A 377 13.46 2.51 -4.97
N ASP A 378 13.93 3.61 -4.38
CA ASP A 378 14.27 3.69 -2.96
C ASP A 378 15.24 2.59 -2.54
N ASP A 379 14.76 1.61 -1.76
CA ASP A 379 15.56 0.48 -1.30
C ASP A 379 15.39 -0.79 -2.14
N ASP A 380 14.43 -0.81 -3.07
CA ASP A 380 14.11 -1.93 -3.92
C ASP A 380 14.93 -1.87 -5.23
N VAL A 381 15.28 -3.04 -5.74
CA VAL A 381 15.94 -3.20 -7.05
C VAL A 381 15.09 -4.13 -7.88
N TRP A 382 14.69 -3.65 -9.05
CA TRP A 382 13.98 -4.42 -10.05
C TRP A 382 14.96 -4.83 -11.13
N HIS A 383 15.11 -6.13 -11.38
CA HIS A 383 15.80 -6.64 -12.56
C HIS A 383 14.81 -6.74 -13.71
N CYS A 384 15.16 -6.14 -14.85
CA CYS A 384 14.36 -6.16 -16.06
C CYS A 384 15.07 -7.00 -17.13
N GLY A 385 14.41 -8.04 -17.62
CA GLY A 385 14.94 -8.87 -18.71
C GLY A 385 15.18 -8.07 -19.99
N PRO A 386 14.15 -7.41 -20.55
CA PRO A 386 14.33 -6.55 -21.72
C PRO A 386 14.93 -5.19 -21.36
N SER A 387 15.52 -4.56 -22.36
CA SER A 387 15.92 -3.15 -22.30
C SER A 387 14.70 -2.24 -22.17
N PHE A 388 14.83 -1.09 -21.50
CA PHE A 388 13.75 -0.11 -21.38
C PHE A 388 13.30 0.41 -22.75
N ASN A 389 14.22 0.44 -23.70
CA ASN A 389 13.90 0.84 -25.08
C ASN A 389 13.08 -0.22 -25.85
N GLU A 390 12.98 -1.47 -25.37
CA GLU A 390 12.33 -2.61 -26.06
C GLU A 390 11.10 -3.15 -25.31
N LEU A 391 10.63 -2.43 -24.29
CA LEU A 391 9.52 -2.87 -23.44
C LEU A 391 8.24 -3.14 -24.24
N GLY A 392 7.67 -4.33 -24.00
CA GLY A 392 6.45 -4.80 -24.64
C GLY A 392 6.57 -5.22 -26.10
N GLU A 393 7.76 -5.13 -26.72
CA GLU A 393 7.98 -5.66 -28.08
C GLU A 393 8.03 -7.19 -28.13
N ARG A 394 8.51 -7.80 -27.05
CA ARG A 394 8.64 -9.24 -26.83
C ARG A 394 8.13 -9.57 -25.43
N LEU A 395 7.80 -10.83 -25.19
CA LEU A 395 7.55 -11.33 -23.85
C LEU A 395 8.76 -11.00 -22.95
N GLY A 396 8.50 -10.31 -21.85
CA GLY A 396 9.51 -9.85 -20.91
C GLY A 396 9.02 -9.99 -19.48
N VAL A 397 9.96 -10.00 -18.55
CA VAL A 397 9.70 -10.04 -17.11
C VAL A 397 10.50 -8.97 -16.42
N ILE A 398 9.89 -8.34 -15.42
CA ILE A 398 10.58 -7.52 -14.43
C ILE A 398 10.30 -8.09 -13.03
N VAL A 399 11.34 -8.28 -12.24
CA VAL A 399 11.28 -8.94 -10.93
C VAL A 399 11.95 -8.06 -9.89
N CYS A 400 11.27 -7.84 -8.76
CA CYS A 400 11.88 -7.21 -7.59
C CYS A 400 12.80 -8.22 -6.89
N LEU A 401 14.08 -7.87 -6.78
CA LEU A 401 15.09 -8.74 -6.20
C LEU A 401 14.93 -8.82 -4.67
N PRO A 402 14.94 -10.04 -4.08
CA PRO A 402 14.77 -10.21 -2.64
C PRO A 402 15.95 -9.67 -1.82
N ASN A 403 17.17 -9.75 -2.36
CA ASN A 403 18.38 -9.16 -1.77
C ASN A 403 18.95 -8.04 -2.67
N PRO A 404 18.43 -6.81 -2.57
CA PRO A 404 18.85 -5.70 -3.44
C PRO A 404 20.19 -5.06 -3.04
N LEU A 405 20.74 -5.37 -1.86
CA LEU A 405 21.84 -4.60 -1.29
C LEU A 405 23.13 -4.75 -2.10
N ASP A 406 23.50 -5.97 -2.46
CA ASP A 406 24.74 -6.26 -3.20
C ASP A 406 24.71 -5.60 -4.59
N VAL A 407 23.57 -5.70 -5.28
CA VAL A 407 23.35 -5.06 -6.57
C VAL A 407 23.42 -3.53 -6.46
N ARG A 408 22.81 -2.94 -5.41
CA ARG A 408 22.90 -1.50 -5.15
C ARG A 408 24.32 -1.03 -4.88
N VAL A 409 25.09 -1.78 -4.09
CA VAL A 409 26.49 -1.46 -3.77
C VAL A 409 27.34 -1.51 -5.04
N MET A 410 27.16 -2.54 -5.87
CA MET A 410 27.82 -2.68 -7.17
C MET A 410 27.48 -1.50 -8.09
N ILE A 411 26.18 -1.20 -8.29
CA ILE A 411 25.74 -0.09 -9.14
C ILE A 411 26.26 1.26 -8.61
N ALA A 412 26.31 1.46 -7.29
CA ALA A 412 26.87 2.66 -6.69
C ALA A 412 28.39 2.80 -6.92
N ARG A 413 29.13 1.68 -6.98
CA ARG A 413 30.55 1.70 -7.38
C ARG A 413 30.68 2.13 -8.83
N VAL A 414 29.98 1.46 -9.74
CA VAL A 414 29.98 1.80 -11.17
C VAL A 414 29.57 3.26 -11.40
N TRP A 415 28.54 3.76 -10.70
CA TRP A 415 28.13 5.16 -10.79
C TRP A 415 29.27 6.14 -10.50
N ARG A 416 30.13 5.85 -9.52
CA ARG A 416 31.26 6.73 -9.17
C ARG A 416 32.32 6.73 -10.27
N ASP A 417 32.57 5.56 -10.87
CA ASP A 417 33.59 5.36 -11.91
C ASP A 417 33.10 5.81 -13.29
N SER A 418 31.78 5.93 -13.48
CA SER A 418 31.16 6.41 -14.72
C SER A 418 31.44 7.90 -14.98
N ARG A 419 31.54 8.27 -16.25
CA ARG A 419 31.75 9.66 -16.67
C ARG A 419 30.41 10.35 -16.97
N PRO A 420 30.18 11.61 -16.56
CA PRO A 420 28.99 12.36 -16.97
C PRO A 420 28.85 12.42 -18.49
N LEU A 421 27.63 12.37 -19.02
CA LEU A 421 27.39 12.43 -20.47
C LEU A 421 27.99 13.69 -21.12
N SER A 422 27.96 14.82 -20.42
CA SER A 422 28.55 16.08 -20.89
C SER A 422 30.05 16.00 -21.16
N GLY A 423 30.77 15.08 -20.52
CA GLY A 423 32.21 14.85 -20.73
C GLY A 423 32.54 14.09 -22.02
N PHE A 424 31.55 13.65 -22.80
CA PHE A 424 31.72 12.96 -24.09
C PHE A 424 31.35 13.82 -25.29
N ILE A 425 30.95 15.08 -25.09
CA ILE A 425 30.71 16.03 -26.16
C ILE A 425 32.07 16.50 -26.68
N PRO A 426 32.36 16.44 -28.01
CA PRO A 426 33.55 17.06 -28.55
C PRO A 426 33.50 18.57 -28.27
N THR A 427 34.49 19.10 -27.55
CA THR A 427 34.73 20.55 -27.52
C THR A 427 35.00 20.98 -28.95
N SER A 428 34.09 21.72 -29.57
CA SER A 428 34.30 22.32 -30.89
C SER A 428 35.63 23.08 -30.87
N ALA A 429 36.47 22.73 -31.83
CA ALA A 429 37.75 23.37 -32.09
C ALA A 429 37.57 24.89 -32.18
N GLY A 430 38.55 25.60 -31.63
CA GLY A 430 38.62 27.05 -31.66
C GLY A 430 38.54 27.61 -33.08
N SER A 431 37.94 28.78 -33.15
CA SER A 431 38.10 29.77 -34.21
C SER A 431 39.50 29.76 -34.83
N ALA A 432 39.55 29.56 -36.14
CA ALA A 432 40.52 30.17 -37.05
C ALA A 432 39.77 30.52 -38.34
#